data_AF-A0A7X5E8Y3-F1
#
_entry.id   AF-A0A7X5E8Y3-F1
#
_cell.length_a   1.000
_cell.length_b   1.000
_cell.length_c   1.000
_cell.angle_alpha   90.00
_cell.angle_beta   90.00
_cell.angle_gamma   90.00
#
_symmetry.space_group_name_H-M   'P 1'
#
loop_
_entity.id
_entity.type
_entity.pdbx_description
1 polymer ?
#
loop_
_entity_poly.entity_id
_entity_poly.type
_entity_poly.pdbx_seq_one_letter_code
_entity_poly.pdbx_strand_id
1 'polypeptide(L)'
;MGNFNGRVDLTGDKSGFIFQFALAFLLDSASFSIYSADWDSPTIDFLKDGKSTNARNICTKEHVVFHALHMENQREIELLECGMPISDKKIVLRNDHGMDVLEEFSKRLLRCPYIVGVVNSLPYNPYERKFIRKIREGGLVEIVLPWTDEGFGLVVKTTGRNIRETTRISEIIEDEFGYI
;
A
#
# COMPACT_ATOMS: atom_id res chain seq x y z
N MET A 1 6.14 -4.42 34.59
CA MET A 1 4.79 -4.10 35.10
C MET A 1 4.76 -2.60 35.40
N GLY A 2 4.34 -1.78 34.43
CA GLY A 2 4.22 -0.33 34.61
C GLY A 2 2.81 0.02 35.05
N ASN A 3 2.65 0.53 36.27
CA ASN A 3 1.39 1.08 36.76
C ASN A 3 1.07 2.37 36.00
N PHE A 4 0.00 2.36 35.21
CA PHE A 4 -0.55 3.56 34.57
C PHE A 4 -1.55 4.24 35.52
N ASN A 5 -1.08 5.20 36.31
CA ASN A 5 -1.93 6.13 37.05
C ASN A 5 -2.30 7.34 36.16
N GLY A 6 -3.05 7.08 35.09
CA GLY A 6 -3.75 8.13 34.33
C GLY A 6 -5.15 8.29 34.91
N ARG A 7 -5.42 9.39 35.63
CA ARG A 7 -6.75 9.69 36.16
C ARG A 7 -7.61 10.25 35.03
N VAL A 8 -8.36 9.39 34.35
CA VAL A 8 -9.38 9.79 33.39
C VAL A 8 -10.59 10.29 34.21
N ASP A 9 -10.89 11.58 34.11
CA ASP A 9 -12.04 12.17 34.82
C ASP A 9 -13.32 11.86 34.03
N LEU A 10 -14.07 10.87 34.49
CA LEU A 10 -15.25 10.29 33.82
C LEU A 10 -16.53 10.79 34.50
N THR A 11 -16.84 12.08 34.35
CA THR A 11 -18.06 12.66 34.90
C THR A 11 -19.18 12.68 33.85
N GLY A 12 -19.96 11.61 33.84
CA GLY A 12 -21.21 11.52 33.07
C GLY A 12 -21.82 10.13 33.17
N ASP A 13 -23.15 10.04 33.23
CA ASP A 13 -24.00 8.85 33.38
C ASP A 13 -23.92 7.83 32.20
N LYS A 14 -22.79 7.86 31.47
CA LYS A 14 -22.46 7.08 30.27
C LYS A 14 -21.13 6.33 30.43
N SER A 15 -20.74 5.98 31.66
CA SER A 15 -19.41 5.47 32.02
C SER A 15 -18.97 4.25 31.21
N GLY A 16 -19.86 3.30 30.91
CA GLY A 16 -19.55 2.09 30.14
C GLY A 16 -19.21 2.33 28.66
N PHE A 17 -19.80 3.34 28.02
CA PHE A 17 -19.52 3.67 26.62
C PHE A 17 -18.17 4.40 26.49
N ILE A 18 -17.84 5.28 27.43
CA ILE A 18 -16.63 6.10 27.38
C ILE A 18 -15.35 5.26 27.50
N PHE A 19 -15.37 4.16 28.27
CA PHE A 19 -14.24 3.21 28.33
C PHE A 19 -13.95 2.56 26.98
N GLN A 20 -14.98 2.27 26.17
CA GLN A 20 -14.79 1.66 24.85
C GLN A 20 -14.08 2.62 23.89
N PHE A 21 -14.42 3.91 23.92
CA PHE A 21 -13.76 4.93 23.10
C PHE A 21 -12.32 5.19 23.53
N ALA A 22 -12.05 5.22 24.84
CA ALA A 22 -10.70 5.35 25.35
C ALA A 22 -9.81 4.16 24.95
N LEU A 23 -10.35 2.93 25.02
CA LEU A 23 -9.65 1.73 24.58
C LEU A 23 -9.42 1.73 23.07
N ALA A 24 -10.46 2.07 22.29
CA ALA A 24 -10.37 2.13 20.83
C ALA A 24 -9.32 3.16 20.37
N PHE A 25 -9.24 4.31 21.04
CA PHE A 25 -8.17 5.27 20.81
C PHE A 25 -6.77 4.71 21.10
N LEU A 26 -6.60 4.05 22.25
CA LEU A 26 -5.31 3.48 22.66
C LEU A 26 -4.83 2.36 21.74
N LEU A 27 -5.76 1.56 21.21
CA LEU A 27 -5.46 0.45 20.31
C LEU A 27 -5.44 0.86 18.83
N ASP A 28 -5.65 2.14 18.53
CA ASP A 28 -5.93 2.65 17.19
C ASP A 28 -6.92 1.73 16.45
N SER A 29 -8.10 1.58 17.04
CA SER A 29 -9.20 0.77 16.52
C SER A 29 -10.50 1.58 16.47
N ALA A 30 -11.52 1.03 15.81
CA ALA A 30 -12.87 1.57 15.87
C ALA A 30 -13.60 1.06 17.13
N SER A 31 -14.51 1.89 17.65
CA SER A 31 -15.47 1.53 18.71
C SER A 31 -16.89 1.47 18.14
N PHE A 32 -17.80 0.79 18.85
CA PHE A 32 -19.20 0.72 18.46
C PHE A 32 -20.07 1.45 19.49
N SER A 33 -21.05 2.22 19.01
CA SER A 33 -22.04 2.87 19.88
C SER A 33 -23.46 2.48 19.51
N ILE A 34 -24.38 2.66 20.47
CA ILE A 34 -25.82 2.54 20.22
C ILE A 34 -26.29 3.83 19.55
N TYR A 35 -27.11 3.69 18.51
CA TYR A 35 -27.70 4.81 17.79
C TYR A 35 -28.49 5.75 18.70
N SER A 36 -28.03 7.00 18.76
CA SER A 36 -28.71 8.15 19.34
C SER A 36 -28.13 9.43 18.73
N ALA A 37 -28.85 10.54 18.82
CA ALA A 37 -28.42 11.83 18.25
C ALA A 37 -27.01 12.26 18.73
N ASP A 38 -26.63 11.92 19.97
CA ASP A 38 -25.33 12.27 20.54
C ASP A 38 -24.16 11.42 20.01
N TRP A 39 -24.46 10.29 19.35
CA TRP A 39 -23.48 9.27 18.96
C TRP A 39 -23.50 8.97 17.45
N ASP A 40 -24.34 9.66 16.68
CA ASP A 40 -24.43 9.52 15.22
C ASP A 40 -23.37 10.38 14.51
N SER A 41 -22.11 10.05 14.80
CA SER A 41 -20.93 10.64 14.15
C SER A 41 -19.86 9.57 13.91
N PRO A 42 -19.11 9.61 12.80
CA PRO A 42 -18.02 8.64 12.53
C PRO A 42 -16.82 8.83 13.47
N THR A 43 -16.71 9.97 14.13
CA THR A 43 -15.69 10.24 15.15
C THR A 43 -16.34 10.86 16.38
N ILE A 44 -15.92 10.42 17.56
CA ILE A 44 -16.40 10.97 18.82
C ILE A 44 -15.24 11.64 19.54
N ASP A 45 -15.44 12.90 19.90
CA ASP A 45 -14.49 13.66 20.69
C ASP A 45 -14.63 13.31 22.18
N PHE A 46 -13.50 13.18 22.87
CA PHE A 46 -13.44 12.97 24.31
C PHE A 46 -12.20 13.66 24.90
N LEU A 47 -12.22 13.90 26.21
CA LEU A 47 -11.13 14.56 26.91
C LEU A 47 -10.11 13.53 27.42
N LYS A 48 -8.85 13.70 27.02
CA LYS A 48 -7.69 12.97 27.56
C LYS A 48 -6.73 13.96 28.18
N ASP A 49 -6.46 13.84 29.47
CA ASP A 49 -5.53 14.72 30.20
C ASP A 49 -5.84 16.21 30.01
N GLY A 50 -7.13 16.57 29.98
CA GLY A 50 -7.60 17.94 29.75
C GLY A 50 -7.50 18.44 28.30
N LYS A 51 -7.07 17.60 27.36
CA LYS A 51 -7.00 17.91 25.92
C LYS A 51 -8.08 17.15 25.17
N SER A 52 -8.74 17.84 24.24
CA SER A 52 -9.68 17.20 23.32
C SER A 52 -8.92 16.26 22.37
N THR A 53 -9.40 15.04 22.24
CA THR A 53 -8.94 14.04 21.30
C THR A 53 -10.15 13.30 20.74
N ASN A 54 -9.97 12.43 19.74
CA ASN A 54 -11.08 11.73 19.11
C ASN A 54 -10.81 10.24 18.92
N ALA A 55 -11.89 9.46 18.92
CA ALA A 55 -11.87 8.04 18.62
C ALA A 55 -12.79 7.75 17.43
N ARG A 56 -12.43 6.74 16.64
CA ARG A 56 -13.28 6.23 15.56
C ARG A 56 -14.51 5.56 16.16
N ASN A 57 -15.68 5.89 15.61
CA ASN A 57 -16.97 5.40 16.05
C ASN A 57 -17.73 4.74 14.89
N ILE A 58 -18.40 3.63 15.17
CA ILE A 58 -19.31 2.95 14.27
C ILE A 58 -20.66 2.82 14.97
N CYS A 59 -21.65 3.47 14.38
CA CYS A 59 -23.01 3.55 14.90
C CYS A 59 -24.03 3.20 13.79
N THR A 60 -23.66 3.51 12.55
CA THR A 60 -24.43 3.27 11.34
C THR A 60 -23.59 2.52 10.30
N LYS A 61 -24.22 2.03 9.23
CA LYS A 61 -23.50 1.36 8.13
C LYS A 61 -22.62 2.34 7.36
N GLU A 62 -23.04 3.60 7.31
CA GLU A 62 -22.34 4.71 6.68
C GLU A 62 -20.99 4.96 7.38
N HIS A 63 -20.92 4.83 8.70
CA HIS A 63 -19.65 4.93 9.44
C HIS A 63 -18.70 3.77 9.10
N VAL A 64 -19.22 2.58 8.84
CA VAL A 64 -18.38 1.45 8.37
C VAL A 64 -17.72 1.79 7.05
N VAL A 65 -18.49 2.34 6.09
CA VAL A 65 -17.97 2.76 4.79
C VAL A 65 -16.94 3.88 4.96
N PHE A 66 -17.19 4.85 5.84
CA PHE A 66 -16.26 5.93 6.16
C PHE A 66 -14.90 5.40 6.65
N HIS A 67 -14.91 4.41 7.54
CA HIS A 67 -13.67 3.83 8.11
C HIS A 67 -13.04 2.73 7.24
N ALA A 68 -13.78 2.14 6.30
CA ALA A 68 -13.32 1.00 5.50
C ALA A 68 -12.00 1.30 4.76
N LEU A 69 -11.90 2.46 4.12
CA LEU A 69 -10.67 2.88 3.42
C LEU A 69 -9.47 3.00 4.37
N HIS A 70 -9.68 3.55 5.56
CA HIS A 70 -8.63 3.67 6.56
C HIS A 70 -8.19 2.30 7.08
N MET A 71 -9.15 1.42 7.39
CA MET A 71 -8.87 0.05 7.83
C MET A 71 -8.16 -0.77 6.76
N GLU A 72 -8.53 -0.61 5.49
CA GLU A 72 -7.83 -1.25 4.37
C GLU A 72 -6.38 -0.78 4.31
N ASN A 73 -6.13 0.53 4.39
CA ASN A 73 -4.78 1.10 4.35
C ASN A 73 -3.88 0.67 5.52
N GLN A 74 -4.46 0.34 6.68
CA GLN A 74 -3.73 -0.16 7.85
C GLN A 74 -3.43 -1.65 7.79
N ARG A 75 -4.07 -2.42 6.91
CA ARG A 75 -3.73 -3.84 6.75
C ARG A 75 -2.32 -3.98 6.19
N GLU A 76 -1.54 -4.84 6.83
CA GLU A 76 -0.22 -5.26 6.36
C GLU A 76 -0.35 -5.84 4.95
N ILE A 77 0.57 -5.44 4.07
CA ILE A 77 0.58 -5.86 2.68
C ILE A 77 1.33 -7.21 2.62
N GLU A 78 0.57 -8.29 2.51
CA GLU A 78 1.13 -9.62 2.25
C GLU A 78 1.41 -9.79 0.75
N LEU A 79 2.69 -9.82 0.37
CA LEU A 79 3.12 -10.03 -1.00
C LEU A 79 3.31 -11.52 -1.28
N LEU A 80 2.59 -12.02 -2.27
CA LEU A 80 2.76 -13.39 -2.75
C LEU A 80 3.89 -13.47 -3.77
N GLU A 81 4.81 -14.41 -3.58
CA GLU A 81 5.83 -14.72 -4.57
C GLU A 81 5.24 -15.44 -5.78
N CYS A 82 5.90 -15.28 -6.93
CA CYS A 82 5.59 -15.99 -8.15
C CYS A 82 6.09 -17.42 -8.04
N GLY A 83 5.18 -18.39 -7.99
CA GLY A 83 5.53 -19.82 -7.96
C GLY A 83 6.08 -20.39 -9.26
N MET A 84 6.23 -19.59 -10.32
CA MET A 84 6.79 -20.07 -11.59
C MET A 84 8.32 -20.05 -11.55
N PRO A 85 9.01 -21.10 -12.02
CA PRO A 85 10.45 -21.10 -12.15
C PRO A 85 10.89 -20.06 -13.21
N ILE A 86 12.11 -19.55 -13.08
CA ILE A 86 12.65 -18.52 -13.97
C ILE A 86 12.59 -18.95 -15.45
N SER A 87 12.81 -20.24 -15.73
CA SER A 87 12.75 -20.81 -17.09
C SER A 87 11.40 -20.64 -17.77
N ASP A 88 10.32 -20.53 -16.99
CA ASP A 88 8.95 -20.50 -17.50
C ASP A 88 8.42 -19.05 -17.59
N LYS A 89 9.14 -18.10 -16.99
CA LYS A 89 8.82 -16.68 -17.07
C LYS A 89 9.15 -16.16 -18.47
N LYS A 90 8.17 -15.55 -19.12
CA LYS A 90 8.30 -15.06 -20.49
C LYS A 90 8.94 -13.68 -20.54
N ILE A 91 9.73 -13.44 -21.58
CA ILE A 91 10.24 -12.13 -21.98
C ILE A 91 9.66 -11.82 -23.35
N VAL A 92 8.78 -10.82 -23.41
CA VAL A 92 8.20 -10.31 -24.66
C VAL A 92 8.65 -8.88 -24.86
N LEU A 93 9.45 -8.65 -25.89
CA LEU A 93 9.98 -7.35 -26.29
C LEU A 93 9.55 -7.03 -27.72
N ARG A 94 9.40 -5.75 -28.05
CA ARG A 94 9.22 -5.31 -29.43
C ARG A 94 10.53 -5.44 -30.19
N ASN A 95 10.43 -5.63 -31.50
CA ASN A 95 11.60 -5.75 -32.39
C ASN A 95 12.12 -4.36 -32.79
N ASP A 96 12.77 -3.68 -31.83
CA ASP A 96 13.32 -2.32 -31.95
C ASP A 96 14.80 -2.29 -31.54
N HIS A 97 15.50 -1.14 -31.63
CA HIS A 97 16.88 -1.06 -31.15
C HIS A 97 16.94 -1.09 -29.59
N GLY A 98 18.05 -1.60 -29.04
CA GLY A 98 18.26 -1.76 -27.60
C GLY A 98 17.75 -3.09 -27.03
N MET A 99 17.42 -4.06 -27.89
CA MET A 99 16.94 -5.38 -27.47
C MET A 99 17.92 -6.14 -26.59
N ASP A 100 19.22 -6.06 -26.87
CA ASP A 100 20.29 -6.70 -26.10
C ASP A 100 20.33 -6.19 -24.65
N VAL A 101 20.31 -4.85 -24.48
CA VAL A 101 20.26 -4.19 -23.17
C VAL A 101 18.98 -4.58 -22.42
N LEU A 102 17.83 -4.53 -23.10
CA LEU A 102 16.55 -4.88 -22.50
C LEU A 102 16.46 -6.36 -22.15
N GLU A 103 17.02 -7.25 -22.96
CA GLU A 103 17.02 -8.69 -22.72
C GLU A 103 17.93 -9.06 -21.54
N GLU A 104 19.13 -8.48 -21.46
CA GLU A 104 20.03 -8.68 -20.33
C GLU A 104 19.40 -8.20 -19.02
N PHE A 105 18.86 -6.98 -19.02
CA PHE A 105 18.18 -6.43 -17.86
C PHE A 105 16.95 -7.27 -17.48
N SER A 106 16.16 -7.72 -18.46
CA SER A 106 15.02 -8.61 -18.23
C SER A 106 15.42 -9.91 -17.55
N LYS A 107 16.51 -10.56 -17.99
CA LYS A 107 17.02 -11.80 -17.37
C LYS A 107 17.41 -11.61 -15.91
N ARG A 108 17.96 -10.44 -15.55
CA ARG A 108 18.23 -10.07 -14.16
C ARG A 108 16.93 -9.87 -13.37
N LEU A 109 16.00 -9.10 -13.94
CA LEU A 109 14.73 -8.75 -13.31
C LEU A 109 13.85 -9.97 -13.02
N LEU A 110 13.86 -11.00 -13.88
CA LEU A 110 13.09 -12.24 -13.66
C LEU A 110 13.48 -13.02 -12.40
N ARG A 111 14.66 -12.74 -11.82
CA ARG A 111 15.10 -13.32 -10.54
C ARG A 111 14.34 -12.77 -9.34
N CYS A 112 13.72 -11.59 -9.48
CA CYS A 112 12.84 -11.04 -8.46
C CYS A 112 11.66 -12.00 -8.24
N PRO A 113 11.37 -12.41 -6.98
CA PRO A 113 10.32 -13.39 -6.70
C PRO A 113 8.93 -12.88 -7.06
N TYR A 114 8.72 -11.56 -7.11
CA TYR A 114 7.41 -10.95 -7.39
C TYR A 114 7.12 -10.70 -8.87
N ILE A 115 8.06 -11.03 -9.77
CA ILE A 115 7.90 -10.86 -11.23
C ILE A 115 7.31 -12.13 -11.85
N VAL A 116 6.23 -11.96 -12.61
CA VAL A 116 5.62 -13.02 -13.44
C VAL A 116 6.28 -13.07 -14.82
N GLY A 117 6.62 -11.92 -15.40
CA GLY A 117 7.30 -11.84 -16.69
C GLY A 117 7.36 -10.43 -17.27
N VAL A 118 8.11 -10.28 -18.35
CA VAL A 118 8.15 -9.04 -19.16
C VAL A 118 7.15 -9.18 -20.28
N VAL A 119 6.17 -8.27 -20.35
CA VAL A 119 5.04 -8.37 -21.28
C VAL A 119 5.19 -7.47 -22.50
N ASN A 120 6.03 -6.44 -22.43
CA ASN A 120 6.34 -5.56 -23.56
C ASN A 120 7.61 -4.74 -23.29
N SER A 121 8.19 -4.16 -24.34
CA SER A 121 9.07 -3.00 -24.22
C SER A 121 8.28 -1.69 -24.38
N LEU A 122 8.85 -0.59 -23.88
CA LEU A 122 8.35 0.77 -24.07
C LEU A 122 9.08 1.45 -25.24
N PRO A 123 8.42 2.39 -25.95
CA PRO A 123 9.14 3.33 -26.82
C PRO A 123 10.21 4.11 -26.02
N TYR A 124 11.20 4.70 -26.71
CA TYR A 124 12.25 5.49 -26.07
C TYR A 124 11.70 6.61 -25.17
N ASN A 125 12.30 6.74 -23.99
CA ASN A 125 11.97 7.78 -23.00
C ASN A 125 13.24 8.53 -22.56
N PRO A 126 13.94 9.22 -23.48
CA PRO A 126 15.27 9.80 -23.23
C PRO A 126 15.29 10.88 -22.14
N TYR A 127 14.13 11.48 -21.83
CA TYR A 127 13.99 12.50 -20.79
C TYR A 127 13.48 11.95 -19.46
N GLU A 128 13.10 10.67 -19.41
CA GLU A 128 12.70 10.05 -18.15
C GLU A 128 13.94 9.79 -17.30
N ARG A 129 13.82 10.15 -16.02
CA ARG A 129 14.90 10.02 -15.04
C ARG A 129 14.51 9.07 -13.90
N LYS A 130 13.22 8.75 -13.78
CA LYS A 130 12.72 7.78 -12.81
C LYS A 130 12.85 6.38 -13.37
N PHE A 131 13.34 5.48 -12.53
CA PHE A 131 13.38 4.07 -12.87
C PHE A 131 11.97 3.48 -12.92
N ILE A 132 11.14 3.74 -11.91
CA ILE A 132 9.70 3.43 -11.98
C ILE A 132 8.97 4.59 -12.65
N ARG A 133 8.62 4.40 -13.92
CA ARG A 133 7.88 5.41 -14.70
C ARG A 133 6.41 5.46 -14.30
N LYS A 134 5.76 4.29 -14.21
CA LYS A 134 4.31 4.20 -13.96
C LYS A 134 3.92 2.87 -13.36
N ILE A 135 3.02 2.92 -12.38
CA ILE A 135 2.33 1.76 -11.84
C ILE A 135 0.91 1.77 -12.41
N ARG A 136 0.44 0.60 -12.89
CA ARG A 136 -0.88 0.42 -13.49
C ARG A 136 -1.66 -0.65 -12.73
N GLU A 137 -2.98 -0.61 -12.91
CA GLU A 137 -3.86 -1.65 -12.40
C GLU A 137 -3.51 -3.04 -12.95
N GLY A 138 -3.88 -4.06 -12.19
CA GLY A 138 -3.62 -5.44 -12.56
C GLY A 138 -2.13 -5.79 -12.50
N GLY A 139 -1.36 -5.26 -11.57
CA GLY A 139 0.02 -5.71 -11.33
C GLY A 139 1.00 -5.37 -12.44
N LEU A 140 0.79 -4.26 -13.16
CA LEU A 140 1.67 -3.84 -14.25
C LEU A 140 2.56 -2.68 -13.81
N VAL A 141 3.86 -2.77 -14.07
CA VAL A 141 4.83 -1.74 -13.76
C VAL A 141 5.62 -1.40 -15.03
N GLU A 142 5.68 -0.10 -15.34
CA GLU A 142 6.53 0.45 -16.39
C GLU A 142 7.87 0.87 -15.78
N ILE A 143 8.94 0.30 -16.29
CA ILE A 143 10.31 0.56 -15.88
C ILE A 143 11.03 1.24 -17.03
N VAL A 144 11.78 2.30 -16.73
CA VAL A 144 12.73 2.92 -17.65
C VAL A 144 14.13 2.74 -17.08
N LEU A 145 15.13 2.60 -17.94
CA LEU A 145 16.54 2.49 -17.59
C LEU A 145 17.17 3.89 -17.71
N PRO A 146 17.15 4.74 -16.66
CA PRO A 146 17.56 6.14 -16.75
C PRO A 146 19.05 6.35 -17.03
N TRP A 147 19.86 5.30 -16.92
CA TRP A 147 21.28 5.29 -17.26
C TRP A 147 21.55 5.02 -18.75
N THR A 148 20.51 4.78 -19.56
CA THR A 148 20.63 4.68 -21.02
C THR A 148 20.26 6.02 -21.65
N ASP A 149 21.05 6.48 -22.63
CA ASP A 149 20.82 7.78 -23.28
C ASP A 149 19.45 7.82 -23.99
N GLU A 150 19.06 6.69 -24.57
CA GLU A 150 17.78 6.49 -25.26
C GLU A 150 16.59 6.33 -24.30
N GLY A 151 16.85 6.10 -23.00
CA GLY A 151 15.81 5.82 -22.01
C GLY A 151 15.00 4.58 -22.39
N PHE A 152 15.67 3.46 -22.62
CA PHE A 152 15.04 2.17 -22.88
C PHE A 152 14.10 1.81 -21.71
N GLY A 153 13.02 1.11 -22.00
CA GLY A 153 12.07 0.73 -20.96
C GLY A 153 11.27 -0.50 -21.29
N LEU A 154 10.63 -1.04 -20.27
CA LEU A 154 9.85 -2.27 -20.34
C LEU A 154 8.62 -2.22 -19.46
N VAL A 155 7.68 -3.10 -19.76
CA VAL A 155 6.46 -3.32 -18.98
C VAL A 155 6.57 -4.70 -18.38
N VAL A 156 6.53 -4.79 -17.05
CA VAL A 156 6.49 -6.06 -16.32
C VAL A 156 5.14 -6.33 -15.73
N LYS A 157 4.80 -7.62 -15.70
CA LYS A 157 3.70 -8.16 -14.91
C LYS A 157 4.25 -8.69 -13.60
N THR A 158 3.68 -8.25 -12.50
CA THR A 158 3.99 -8.66 -11.13
C THR A 158 2.89 -9.56 -10.57
N THR A 159 3.12 -10.09 -9.37
CA THR A 159 2.12 -10.82 -8.58
C THR A 159 1.11 -9.91 -7.89
N GLY A 160 1.26 -8.59 -7.99
CA GLY A 160 0.38 -7.61 -7.36
C GLY A 160 -1.07 -7.76 -7.82
N ARG A 161 -1.98 -8.02 -6.86
CA ARG A 161 -3.42 -8.21 -7.12
C ARG A 161 -4.19 -6.89 -7.13
N ASN A 162 -3.65 -5.87 -6.47
CA ASN A 162 -4.22 -4.53 -6.36
C ASN A 162 -3.11 -3.47 -6.43
N ILE A 163 -3.51 -2.19 -6.47
CA ILE A 163 -2.56 -1.09 -6.62
C ILE A 163 -1.57 -1.00 -5.45
N ARG A 164 -2.00 -1.26 -4.21
CA ARG A 164 -1.14 -1.18 -3.01
C ARG A 164 -0.03 -2.22 -3.06
N GLU A 165 -0.38 -3.47 -3.38
CA GLU A 165 0.59 -4.55 -3.58
C GLU A 165 1.55 -4.24 -4.73
N THR A 166 1.00 -3.74 -5.85
CA THR A 166 1.82 -3.41 -7.04
C THR A 166 2.80 -2.29 -6.74
N THR A 167 2.38 -1.27 -5.99
CA THR A 167 3.26 -0.19 -5.51
C THR A 167 4.36 -0.76 -4.62
N ARG A 168 4.03 -1.59 -3.63
CA ARG A 168 5.03 -2.17 -2.74
C ARG A 168 6.04 -3.04 -3.49
N ILE A 169 5.58 -3.82 -4.48
CA ILE A 169 6.47 -4.60 -5.35
C ILE A 169 7.35 -3.67 -6.21
N SER A 170 6.80 -2.56 -6.72
CA SER A 170 7.60 -1.61 -7.51
C SER A 170 8.71 -0.94 -6.71
N GLU A 171 8.48 -0.66 -5.43
CA GLU A 171 9.51 -0.16 -4.50
C GLU A 171 10.63 -1.19 -4.32
N ILE A 172 10.28 -2.47 -4.11
CA ILE A 172 11.28 -3.56 -4.02
C ILE A 172 12.10 -3.66 -5.31
N ILE A 173 11.43 -3.56 -6.47
CA ILE A 173 12.11 -3.59 -7.77
C ILE A 173 13.04 -2.38 -7.95
N GLU A 174 12.61 -1.19 -7.52
CA GLU A 174 13.44 0.02 -7.57
C GLU A 174 14.66 -0.07 -6.65
N ASP A 175 14.47 -0.55 -5.42
CA ASP A 175 15.54 -0.74 -4.45
C ASP A 175 16.59 -1.76 -4.93
N GLU A 176 16.15 -2.86 -5.56
CA GLU A 176 17.05 -3.94 -6.00
C GLU A 176 17.71 -3.69 -7.36
N PHE A 177 17.02 -3.00 -8.28
CA PHE A 177 17.43 -2.91 -9.69
C PHE A 177 17.56 -1.48 -10.23
N GLY A 178 17.08 -0.47 -9.50
CA GLY A 178 16.99 0.92 -9.96
C GLY A 178 18.29 1.72 -9.85
N TYR A 179 19.30 1.18 -9.17
CA TYR A 179 20.62 1.77 -9.05
C TYR A 179 21.66 0.79 -9.60
N ILE A 180 22.07 1.00 -10.86
CA ILE A 180 23.21 0.31 -11.49
C ILE A 180 24.41 1.25 -11.48
#